data_AF-A0A966YI42-F1
#
_entry.id   AF-A0A966YI42-F1
#
_cell.length_a   1.000
_cell.length_b   1.000
_cell.length_c   1.000
_cell.angle_alpha   90.00
_cell.angle_beta   90.00
_cell.angle_gamma   90.00
#
_symmetry.space_group_name_H-M   'P 1'
#
loop_
_entity.id
_entity.type
_entity.pdbx_description
1 polymer ?
#
loop_
_entity_poly.entity_id
_entity_poly.type
_entity_poly.pdbx_seq_one_letter_code
_entity_poly.pdbx_strand_id
1 'polypeptide(L)'
;MKESIVFLRQRFPVGHPRVSVHEIPGIVFQYSGGRLDVPRSIRAGLEYQARQLGPLVDWLITELEENQVSLAITDFEPALPRAAARQGVPLLSIDHQHFLLAYELDALPWTLRWNAWLMSHAVWMYVTGAAETVVSAFFRPPLRRGWEHVQQVGPLLRREIVQAEPTDGGFVLSYLRRHTPFSAIETLAQCGLPVKVYGLGARDPIG
;
A
#
# COMPACT_ATOMS: atom_id res chain seq x y z
N MET A 1 -2.97 -6.53 10.95
CA MET A 1 -2.67 -7.67 10.05
C MET A 1 -3.56 -8.89 10.31
N LYS A 2 -3.77 -9.34 11.56
CA LYS A 2 -4.66 -10.49 11.84
C LYS A 2 -6.11 -10.33 11.35
N GLU A 3 -6.62 -9.11 11.24
CA GLU A 3 -8.01 -8.85 10.80
C GLU A 3 -8.23 -8.99 9.29
N SER A 4 -7.21 -8.77 8.45
CA SER A 4 -7.37 -8.78 6.99
C SER A 4 -7.58 -10.20 6.45
N ILE A 5 -6.80 -11.17 6.93
CA ILE A 5 -6.97 -12.58 6.52
C ILE A 5 -8.32 -13.14 6.97
N VAL A 6 -8.81 -12.73 8.14
CA VAL A 6 -10.15 -13.10 8.63
C VAL A 6 -11.23 -12.52 7.72
N PHE A 7 -11.13 -11.23 7.39
CA PHE A 7 -12.06 -10.60 6.44
C PHE A 7 -12.06 -11.31 5.07
N LEU A 8 -10.88 -11.62 4.51
CA LEU A 8 -10.78 -12.31 3.24
C LEU A 8 -11.38 -13.73 3.30
N ARG A 9 -11.09 -14.49 4.35
CA ARG A 9 -11.62 -15.85 4.52
C ARG A 9 -13.13 -15.89 4.79
N GLN A 10 -13.69 -14.84 5.39
CA GLN A 10 -15.14 -14.69 5.49
C GLN A 10 -15.79 -14.47 4.12
N ARG A 11 -15.13 -13.70 3.25
CA ARG A 11 -15.63 -13.39 1.91
C ARG A 11 -15.39 -14.50 0.88
N PHE A 12 -14.27 -15.20 1.03
CA PHE A 12 -13.77 -16.28 0.18
C PHE A 12 -13.37 -17.46 1.07
N PRO A 13 -14.34 -18.31 1.46
CA PRO A 13 -14.08 -19.46 2.32
C PRO A 13 -13.20 -20.50 1.62
N VAL A 14 -12.62 -21.41 2.40
CA VAL A 14 -11.85 -22.54 1.87
C VAL A 14 -12.69 -23.33 0.88
N GLY A 15 -12.11 -23.63 -0.29
CA GLY A 15 -12.81 -24.31 -1.39
C GLY A 15 -13.65 -23.39 -2.29
N HIS A 16 -13.55 -22.06 -2.13
CA HIS A 16 -14.21 -21.12 -3.03
C HIS A 16 -13.76 -21.37 -4.49
N PRO A 17 -14.69 -21.47 -5.46
CA PRO A 17 -14.41 -22.04 -6.80
C PRO A 17 -13.49 -21.18 -7.69
N ARG A 18 -13.21 -19.94 -7.29
CA ARG A 18 -12.43 -18.98 -8.11
C ARG A 18 -11.33 -18.25 -7.35
N VAL A 19 -11.24 -18.42 -6.03
CA VAL A 19 -10.33 -17.61 -5.20
C VAL A 19 -9.76 -18.52 -4.13
N SER A 20 -8.44 -18.69 -4.14
CA SER A 20 -7.68 -19.25 -3.03
C SER A 20 -7.06 -18.10 -2.22
N VAL A 21 -6.94 -18.28 -0.90
CA VAL A 21 -6.39 -17.26 0.00
C VAL A 21 -5.31 -17.88 0.85
N HIS A 22 -4.07 -17.44 0.61
CA HIS A 22 -2.87 -17.89 1.30
C HIS A 22 -2.28 -16.75 2.10
N GLU A 23 -1.79 -17.04 3.30
CA GLU A 23 -1.05 -16.08 4.10
C GLU A 23 0.43 -16.22 3.76
N ILE A 24 1.05 -15.11 3.37
CA ILE A 24 2.49 -15.04 3.09
C ILE A 24 3.17 -14.11 4.10
N PRO A 25 4.44 -14.37 4.46
CA PRO A 25 5.19 -13.42 5.23
C PRO A 25 5.43 -12.15 4.41
N GLY A 26 5.19 -11.00 5.03
CA GLY A 26 5.39 -9.68 4.43
C GLY A 26 6.41 -8.84 5.18
N ILE A 27 6.83 -7.75 4.55
CA ILE A 27 7.69 -6.75 5.19
C ILE A 27 6.85 -5.95 6.19
N VAL A 28 7.39 -5.73 7.37
CA VAL A 28 6.72 -4.97 8.43
C VAL A 28 7.52 -3.72 8.75
N PHE A 29 6.91 -2.55 8.55
CA PHE A 29 7.43 -1.29 9.05
C PHE A 29 7.16 -1.17 10.55
N GLN A 30 8.20 -0.91 11.32
CA GLN A 30 8.11 -0.77 12.78
C GLN A 30 7.91 0.69 13.13
N TYR A 31 6.93 0.96 13.99
CA TYR A 31 6.62 2.31 14.46
C TYR A 31 6.86 2.42 15.97
N SER A 32 7.44 3.52 16.40
CA SER A 32 7.65 3.85 17.82
C SER A 32 7.26 5.29 18.08
N GLY A 33 6.39 5.52 19.07
CA GLY A 33 5.85 6.85 19.37
C GLY A 33 5.12 7.50 18.20
N GLY A 34 4.46 6.71 17.34
CA GLY A 34 3.75 7.22 16.15
C GLY A 34 4.66 7.61 14.98
N ARG A 35 5.98 7.40 15.07
CA ARG A 35 6.95 7.65 13.98
C ARG A 35 7.56 6.34 13.50
N LEU A 36 7.99 6.31 12.24
CA LEU A 36 8.72 5.17 11.68
C LEU A 36 10.04 5.00 12.43
N ASP A 37 10.26 3.82 13.00
CA ASP A 37 11.53 3.43 13.59
C ASP A 37 12.41 2.83 12.49
N VAL A 38 13.26 3.68 11.91
CA VAL A 38 14.09 3.31 10.75
C VAL A 38 15.06 2.16 11.09
N PRO A 39 15.86 2.19 12.17
CA PRO A 39 16.75 1.09 12.51
C PRO A 39 16.02 -0.25 12.70
N ARG A 40 14.89 -0.27 13.42
CA ARG A 40 14.13 -1.51 13.61
C ARG A 40 13.51 -2.00 12.32
N SER A 41 13.01 -1.10 11.48
CA SER A 41 12.45 -1.45 10.17
C SER A 41 13.51 -2.04 9.23
N ILE A 42 14.73 -1.47 9.22
CA ILE A 42 15.86 -2.02 8.45
C ILE A 42 16.22 -3.42 8.94
N ARG A 43 16.35 -3.61 10.27
CA ARG A 43 16.67 -4.93 10.84
C ARG A 43 15.61 -5.97 10.49
N ALA A 44 14.33 -5.62 10.63
CA ALA A 44 13.23 -6.50 10.24
C ALA A 44 13.25 -6.84 8.74
N GLY A 45 13.56 -5.86 7.89
CA GLY A 45 13.74 -6.06 6.46
C GLY A 45 14.91 -7.00 6.11
N LEU A 46 16.06 -6.84 6.78
CA LEU A 46 17.22 -7.73 6.61
C LEU A 46 16.93 -9.15 7.07
N GLU A 47 16.26 -9.31 8.21
CA GLU A 47 15.87 -10.63 8.72
C GLU A 47 14.90 -11.33 7.78
N TYR A 48 13.89 -10.61 7.27
CA TYR A 48 12.98 -11.10 6.25
C TYR A 48 13.76 -11.55 5.00
N GLN A 49 14.69 -10.71 4.51
CA GLN A 49 15.45 -11.02 3.30
C GLN A 49 16.34 -12.26 3.49
N ALA A 50 16.99 -12.39 4.65
CA ALA A 50 17.91 -13.48 4.93
C ALA A 50 17.22 -14.82 5.22
N ARG A 51 16.00 -14.81 5.77
CA ARG A 51 15.35 -16.04 6.28
C ARG A 51 14.07 -16.44 5.56
N GLN A 52 13.32 -15.48 5.04
CA GLN A 52 11.95 -15.72 4.57
C GLN A 52 11.82 -15.58 3.06
N LEU A 53 12.60 -14.68 2.44
CA LEU A 53 12.46 -14.39 1.02
C LEU A 53 12.76 -15.60 0.12
N GLY A 54 13.88 -16.29 0.33
CA GLY A 54 14.24 -17.46 -0.49
C GLY A 54 13.16 -18.56 -0.47
N PRO A 55 12.82 -19.11 0.72
CA PRO A 55 11.77 -20.11 0.85
C PRO A 55 10.40 -19.66 0.32
N LEU A 56 10.05 -18.38 0.50
CA LEU A 56 8.80 -17.83 -0.03
C LEU A 56 8.81 -17.79 -1.56
N VAL A 57 9.93 -17.38 -2.18
CA VAL A 57 10.07 -17.39 -3.64
C VAL A 57 9.94 -18.80 -4.19
N ASP A 58 10.57 -19.79 -3.55
CA ASP A 58 10.52 -21.17 -4.01
C ASP A 58 9.11 -21.75 -3.88
N TRP A 59 8.40 -21.45 -2.78
CA TRP A 59 6.99 -21.82 -2.64
C TRP A 59 6.09 -21.12 -3.68
N LEU A 60 6.29 -19.81 -3.91
CA LEU A 60 5.53 -19.08 -4.93
C LEU A 60 5.77 -19.62 -6.34
N ILE A 61 6.98 -20.09 -6.65
CA ILE A 61 7.25 -20.76 -7.92
C ILE A 61 6.36 -22.00 -8.07
N THR A 62 6.30 -22.86 -7.05
CA THR A 62 5.41 -24.03 -7.05
C THR A 62 3.95 -23.62 -7.26
N GLU A 63 3.47 -22.60 -6.54
CA GLU A 63 2.09 -22.12 -6.69
C GLU A 63 1.80 -21.56 -8.09
N LEU A 64 2.74 -20.83 -8.69
CA LEU A 64 2.59 -20.30 -10.06
C LEU A 64 2.50 -21.43 -11.08
N GLU A 65 3.33 -22.47 -10.94
CA GLU A 65 3.36 -23.64 -11.82
C GLU A 65 2.09 -24.50 -11.68
N GLU A 66 1.74 -24.90 -10.46
CA GLU A 66 0.60 -25.79 -10.17
C GLU A 66 -0.74 -25.18 -10.58
N ASN A 67 -0.89 -23.86 -10.41
CA ASN A 67 -2.10 -23.14 -10.79
C ASN A 67 -2.08 -22.62 -12.24
N GLN A 68 -1.02 -22.91 -13.01
CA GLN A 68 -0.83 -22.46 -14.39
C GLN A 68 -1.05 -20.94 -14.54
N VAL A 69 -0.45 -20.16 -13.65
CA VAL A 69 -0.68 -18.72 -13.58
C VAL A 69 -0.17 -18.02 -14.84
N SER A 70 -1.05 -17.29 -15.52
CA SER A 70 -0.72 -16.55 -16.74
C SER A 70 -0.37 -15.08 -16.51
N LEU A 71 -0.63 -14.55 -15.32
CA LEU A 71 -0.37 -13.16 -14.92
C LEU A 71 -0.21 -13.07 -13.41
N ALA A 72 0.89 -12.49 -12.96
CA ALA A 72 1.11 -12.14 -11.57
C ALA A 72 0.80 -10.65 -11.35
N ILE A 73 0.12 -10.32 -10.24
CA ILE A 73 -0.18 -8.95 -9.83
C ILE A 73 0.33 -8.75 -8.41
N THR A 74 1.10 -7.69 -8.16
CA THR A 74 1.68 -7.40 -6.84
C THR A 74 1.38 -5.97 -6.40
N ASP A 75 1.14 -5.80 -5.09
CA ASP A 75 1.07 -4.50 -4.40
C ASP A 75 2.30 -4.39 -3.49
N PHE A 76 3.40 -3.92 -4.07
CA PHE A 76 4.71 -3.69 -3.45
C PHE A 76 5.19 -4.80 -2.49
N GLU A 77 5.69 -5.91 -3.03
CA GLU A 77 6.45 -6.89 -2.26
C GLU A 77 7.55 -7.59 -3.11
N PRO A 78 8.60 -8.17 -2.49
CA PRO A 78 9.78 -8.65 -3.23
C PRO A 78 9.74 -10.11 -3.74
N ALA A 79 8.87 -10.96 -3.22
CA ALA A 79 8.90 -12.39 -3.50
C ALA A 79 8.18 -12.75 -4.80
N LEU A 80 6.96 -12.27 -5.06
CA LEU A 80 6.23 -12.58 -6.29
C LEU A 80 6.95 -12.08 -7.55
N PRO A 81 7.53 -10.85 -7.60
CA PRO A 81 8.32 -10.44 -8.75
C PRO A 81 9.46 -11.40 -9.09
N ARG A 82 10.16 -11.90 -8.08
CA ARG A 82 11.28 -12.83 -8.24
C ARG A 82 10.79 -14.21 -8.72
N ALA A 83 9.69 -14.71 -8.17
CA ALA A 83 9.09 -15.97 -8.61
C ALA A 83 8.57 -15.88 -10.05
N ALA A 84 7.81 -14.83 -10.37
CA ALA A 84 7.26 -14.58 -11.71
C ALA A 84 8.37 -14.45 -12.77
N ALA A 85 9.44 -13.70 -12.48
CA ALA A 85 10.58 -13.56 -13.38
C ALA A 85 11.29 -14.90 -13.65
N ARG A 86 11.44 -15.76 -12.63
CA ARG A 86 12.04 -17.11 -12.79
C ARG A 86 11.17 -18.05 -13.61
N GLN A 87 9.85 -17.87 -13.58
CA GLN A 87 8.88 -18.68 -14.30
C GLN A 87 8.49 -18.09 -15.67
N GLY A 88 9.00 -16.91 -16.01
CA GLY A 88 8.59 -16.20 -17.24
C GLY A 88 7.12 -15.76 -17.22
N VAL A 89 6.50 -15.66 -16.05
CA VAL A 89 5.12 -15.18 -15.89
C VAL A 89 5.13 -13.65 -15.95
N PRO A 90 4.31 -13.01 -16.80
CA PRO A 90 4.18 -11.56 -16.83
C PRO A 90 3.78 -11.00 -15.46
N LEU A 91 4.44 -9.91 -15.03
CA LEU A 91 4.18 -9.25 -13.77
C LEU A 91 3.63 -7.83 -13.98
N LEU A 92 2.49 -7.56 -13.37
CA LEU A 92 1.89 -6.23 -13.23
C LEU A 92 2.07 -5.72 -11.79
N SER A 93 2.82 -4.62 -11.61
CA SER A 93 2.88 -3.93 -10.32
C SER A 93 1.77 -2.89 -10.23
N ILE A 94 0.94 -2.96 -9.19
CA ILE A 94 -0.09 -1.96 -8.90
C ILE A 94 0.13 -1.46 -7.48
N ASP A 95 0.69 -0.26 -7.34
CA ASP A 95 0.95 0.31 -6.02
C ASP A 95 1.09 1.83 -6.06
N HIS A 96 1.12 2.44 -4.88
CA HIS A 96 1.42 3.87 -4.73
C HIS A 96 2.93 4.11 -4.56
N GLN A 97 3.73 3.12 -4.18
CA GLN A 97 5.11 3.32 -3.74
C GLN A 97 6.08 3.62 -4.89
N HIS A 98 5.82 3.09 -6.09
CA HIS A 98 6.53 3.42 -7.33
C HIS A 98 6.46 4.90 -7.69
N PHE A 99 5.53 5.67 -7.12
CA PHE A 99 5.52 7.13 -7.18
C PHE A 99 6.91 7.75 -6.89
N LEU A 100 7.64 7.21 -5.91
CA LEU A 100 8.95 7.75 -5.50
C LEU A 100 10.05 7.54 -6.56
N LEU A 101 9.90 6.53 -7.41
CA LEU A 101 10.84 6.20 -8.48
C LEU A 101 10.42 6.82 -9.81
N ALA A 102 9.14 6.72 -10.15
CA ALA A 102 8.62 7.04 -11.47
C ALA A 102 8.38 8.54 -11.69
N TYR A 103 8.16 9.33 -10.64
CA TYR A 103 7.66 10.71 -10.79
C TYR A 103 8.78 11.74 -10.60
N GLU A 104 8.71 12.85 -11.34
CA GLU A 104 9.56 14.01 -11.13
C GLU A 104 9.12 14.75 -9.87
N LEU A 105 10.02 14.82 -8.89
CA LEU A 105 9.75 15.38 -7.56
C LEU A 105 10.55 16.67 -7.31
N ASP A 106 11.03 17.31 -8.36
CA ASP A 106 11.92 18.47 -8.27
C ASP A 106 11.23 19.71 -7.69
N ALA A 107 9.91 19.78 -7.78
CA ALA A 107 9.09 20.81 -7.15
C ALA A 107 8.99 20.68 -5.61
N LEU A 108 9.44 19.56 -5.03
CA LEU A 108 9.41 19.38 -3.58
C LEU A 108 10.56 20.15 -2.89
N PRO A 109 10.35 20.63 -1.65
CA PRO A 109 11.42 21.12 -0.78
C PRO A 109 12.60 20.15 -0.71
N TRP A 110 13.82 20.69 -0.65
CA TRP A 110 15.07 19.90 -0.66
C TRP A 110 15.10 18.76 0.37
N THR A 111 14.59 19.00 1.58
CA THR A 111 14.50 17.98 2.64
C THR A 111 13.57 16.82 2.27
N LEU A 112 12.47 17.10 1.55
CA LEU A 112 11.55 16.08 1.05
C LEU A 112 12.13 15.33 -0.15
N ARG A 113 12.91 16.00 -1.01
CA ARG A 113 13.64 15.36 -2.12
C ARG A 113 14.67 14.36 -1.61
N TRP A 114 15.42 14.70 -0.57
CA TRP A 114 16.36 13.78 0.07
C TRP A 114 15.68 12.56 0.69
N ASN A 115 14.56 12.77 1.39
CA ASN A 115 13.79 11.66 1.93
C ASN A 115 13.22 10.75 0.83
N ALA A 116 12.70 11.33 -0.26
CA ALA A 116 12.21 10.59 -1.40
C ALA A 116 13.33 9.79 -2.07
N TRP A 117 14.52 10.37 -2.23
CA TRP A 117 15.70 9.69 -2.76
C TRP A 117 16.13 8.51 -1.89
N LEU A 118 16.24 8.69 -0.57
CA LEU A 118 16.59 7.61 0.35
C LEU A 118 15.57 6.46 0.30
N MET A 119 14.27 6.81 0.29
CA MET A 119 13.19 5.83 0.18
C MET A 119 13.18 5.13 -1.18
N SER A 120 13.56 5.82 -2.26
CA SER A 120 13.63 5.23 -3.61
C SER A 120 14.64 4.08 -3.71
N HIS A 121 15.75 4.15 -2.97
CA HIS A 121 16.72 3.05 -2.90
C HIS A 121 16.15 1.82 -2.18
N ALA A 122 15.32 2.02 -1.15
CA ALA A 122 14.58 0.92 -0.53
C ALA A 122 13.62 0.29 -1.56
N VAL A 123 12.79 1.11 -2.23
CA VAL A 123 11.82 0.65 -3.25
C VAL A 123 12.48 -0.16 -4.36
N TRP A 124 13.64 0.28 -4.86
CA TRP A 124 14.39 -0.42 -5.92
C TRP A 124 14.88 -1.83 -5.49
N MET A 125 15.21 -2.04 -4.22
CA MET A 125 15.57 -3.38 -3.73
C MET A 125 14.38 -4.33 -3.65
N TYR A 126 13.17 -3.78 -3.51
CA TYR A 126 11.95 -4.54 -3.33
C TYR A 126 11.33 -4.93 -4.66
N VAL A 127 11.28 -4.03 -5.65
CA VAL A 127 10.65 -4.32 -6.95
C VAL A 127 11.67 -4.19 -8.07
N THR A 128 12.14 -5.34 -8.55
CA THR A 128 12.90 -5.45 -9.80
C THR A 128 12.12 -6.34 -10.78
N GLY A 129 12.07 -5.94 -12.05
CA GLY A 129 11.57 -6.80 -13.13
C GLY A 129 10.05 -6.82 -13.36
N ALA A 130 9.30 -5.79 -12.95
CA ALA A 130 7.92 -5.64 -13.39
C ALA A 130 7.86 -5.36 -14.91
N ALA A 131 6.99 -6.10 -15.62
CA ALA A 131 6.79 -5.91 -17.06
C ALA A 131 5.97 -4.64 -17.33
N GLU A 132 4.99 -4.37 -16.47
CA GLU A 132 4.15 -3.17 -16.49
C GLU A 132 3.96 -2.63 -15.08
N THR A 133 3.88 -1.30 -14.94
CA THR A 133 3.74 -0.63 -13.65
C THR A 133 2.59 0.38 -13.70
N VAL A 134 1.62 0.20 -12.82
CA VAL A 134 0.49 1.11 -12.62
C VAL A 134 0.66 1.82 -11.28
N VAL A 135 0.82 3.14 -11.33
CA VAL A 135 0.95 3.97 -10.12
C VAL A 135 -0.38 4.61 -9.80
N SER A 136 -1.00 4.19 -8.70
CA SER A 136 -2.22 4.80 -8.18
C SER A 136 -1.89 5.98 -7.28
N ALA A 137 -2.08 7.20 -7.77
CA ALA A 137 -1.83 8.42 -7.02
C ALA A 137 -2.94 9.46 -7.24
N PHE A 138 -3.21 10.29 -6.23
CA PHE A 138 -4.17 11.40 -6.36
C PHE A 138 -3.60 12.57 -7.19
N PHE A 139 -2.27 12.68 -7.24
CA PHE A 139 -1.55 13.73 -7.95
C PHE A 139 -0.80 13.12 -9.14
N ARG A 140 -0.75 13.83 -10.27
CA ARG A 140 -0.19 13.37 -11.55
C ARG A 140 0.91 14.31 -12.07
N PRO A 141 2.07 14.39 -11.39
CA PRO A 141 3.21 15.12 -11.90
C PRO A 141 3.81 14.39 -13.13
N PRO A 142 4.69 15.07 -13.89
CA PRO A 142 5.43 14.44 -14.98
C PRO A 142 6.20 13.19 -14.52
N LEU A 143 6.31 12.20 -15.40
CA LEU A 143 7.14 11.02 -15.19
C LEU A 143 8.60 11.38 -15.43
N ARG A 144 9.51 10.75 -14.67
CA ARG A 144 10.95 10.84 -14.92
C ARG A 144 11.27 10.19 -16.26
N ARG A 145 12.30 10.70 -16.93
CA ARG A 145 12.88 10.06 -18.12
C ARG A 145 13.22 8.59 -17.84
N GLY A 146 12.78 7.69 -18.72
CA GLY A 146 12.93 6.23 -18.60
C GLY A 146 11.74 5.50 -17.94
N TRP A 147 10.75 6.24 -17.41
CA TRP A 147 9.54 5.70 -16.80
C TRP A 147 8.28 5.94 -17.64
N GLU A 148 8.43 6.25 -18.92
CA GLU A 148 7.32 6.60 -19.83
C GLU A 148 6.30 5.45 -20.02
N HIS A 149 6.69 4.22 -19.70
CA HIS A 149 5.84 3.03 -19.71
C HIS A 149 4.88 2.96 -18.50
N VAL A 150 5.07 3.80 -17.47
CA VAL A 150 4.22 3.78 -16.26
C VAL A 150 2.86 4.37 -16.55
N GLN A 151 1.81 3.62 -16.21
CA GLN A 151 0.45 4.15 -16.23
C GLN A 151 0.13 4.84 -14.90
N GLN A 152 -0.15 6.15 -14.96
CA GLN A 152 -0.66 6.89 -13.80
C GLN A 152 -2.18 6.74 -13.72
N VAL A 153 -2.70 6.18 -12.63
CA VAL A 153 -4.14 6.08 -12.37
C VAL A 153 -4.51 6.88 -11.13
N GLY A 154 -5.77 7.33 -11.07
CA GLY A 154 -6.30 7.97 -9.88
C GLY A 154 -6.44 7.00 -8.70
N PRO A 155 -6.90 7.47 -7.53
CA PRO A 155 -7.14 6.60 -6.39
C PRO A 155 -8.14 5.49 -6.74
N LEU A 156 -7.85 4.27 -6.28
CA LEU A 156 -8.73 3.11 -6.42
C LEU A 156 -9.95 3.27 -5.50
N LEU A 157 -11.04 3.80 -6.04
CA LEU A 157 -12.29 3.98 -5.30
C LEU A 157 -13.17 2.73 -5.42
N ARG A 158 -13.78 2.35 -4.30
CA ARG A 158 -14.76 1.26 -4.29
C ARG A 158 -16.01 1.67 -5.05
N ARG A 159 -16.66 0.68 -5.69
CA ARG A 159 -17.86 0.91 -6.50
C ARG A 159 -18.96 1.61 -5.72
N GLU A 160 -19.14 1.25 -4.45
CA GLU A 160 -20.14 1.85 -3.55
C GLU A 160 -19.89 3.34 -3.31
N ILE A 161 -18.63 3.80 -3.32
CA ILE A 161 -18.30 5.22 -3.18
C ILE A 161 -18.60 5.97 -4.48
N VAL A 162 -18.25 5.38 -5.62
CA VAL A 162 -18.46 6.00 -6.95
C VAL A 162 -19.94 6.09 -7.29
N GLN A 163 -20.74 5.10 -6.85
CA GLN A 163 -22.18 5.04 -7.10
C GLN A 163 -23.01 5.76 -6.04
N ALA A 164 -22.41 6.23 -4.95
CA ALA A 164 -23.14 6.96 -3.93
C ALA A 164 -23.59 8.33 -4.46
N GLU A 165 -24.86 8.68 -4.22
CA GLU A 165 -25.35 10.03 -4.46
C GLU A 165 -24.90 10.95 -3.32
N PRO A 166 -24.18 12.05 -3.61
CA PRO A 166 -23.81 13.02 -2.58
C PRO A 166 -25.07 13.63 -1.97
N THR A 167 -25.10 13.71 -0.64
CA THR A 167 -26.18 14.38 0.11
C THR A 167 -25.60 15.37 1.10
N ASP A 168 -26.32 16.46 1.33
CA ASP A 168 -26.00 17.38 2.42
C ASP A 168 -26.67 16.88 3.71
N GLY A 169 -25.85 16.38 4.64
CA GLY A 169 -26.31 15.92 5.94
C GLY A 169 -26.32 17.00 7.02
N GLY A 170 -25.88 18.23 6.74
CA GLY A 170 -25.72 19.29 7.72
C GLY A 170 -24.58 19.06 8.71
N PHE A 171 -23.58 18.23 8.37
CA PHE A 171 -22.41 17.95 9.20
C PHE A 171 -21.15 17.76 8.35
N VAL A 172 -19.98 17.94 8.97
CA VAL A 172 -18.68 17.60 8.40
C VAL A 172 -18.32 16.17 8.79
N LEU A 173 -17.94 15.35 7.81
CA LEU A 173 -17.40 14.01 8.04
C LEU A 173 -15.87 14.07 8.04
N SER A 174 -15.23 13.65 9.14
CA SER A 174 -13.77 13.71 9.30
C SER A 174 -13.19 12.35 9.66
N TYR A 175 -12.26 11.87 8.83
CA TYR A 175 -11.52 10.63 9.06
C TYR A 175 -10.12 10.95 9.58
N LEU A 176 -9.86 10.62 10.84
CA LEU A 176 -8.60 10.89 11.51
C LEU A 176 -7.80 9.60 11.69
N ARG A 177 -6.46 9.73 11.69
CA ARG A 177 -5.59 8.62 12.07
C ARG A 177 -5.61 8.48 13.60
N ARG A 178 -5.34 7.28 14.11
CA ARG A 178 -5.29 6.99 15.55
C ARG A 178 -4.42 7.96 16.35
N HIS A 179 -3.32 8.45 15.75
CA HIS A 179 -2.36 9.36 16.37
C HIS A 179 -2.51 10.81 15.88
N THR A 180 -3.67 11.20 15.36
CA THR A 180 -3.92 12.60 15.00
C THR A 180 -3.77 13.50 16.24
N PRO A 181 -3.02 14.62 16.16
CA PRO A 181 -2.85 15.56 17.27
C PRO A 181 -4.19 16.10 17.78
N PHE A 182 -4.27 16.34 19.09
CA PHE A 182 -5.50 16.85 19.71
C PHE A 182 -5.91 18.22 19.17
N SER A 183 -4.95 19.06 18.80
CA SER A 183 -5.22 20.37 18.18
C SER A 183 -6.03 20.29 16.89
N ALA A 184 -5.90 19.20 16.13
CA ALA A 184 -6.73 18.99 14.94
C ALA A 184 -8.19 18.70 15.32
N ILE A 185 -8.43 18.03 16.45
CA ILE A 185 -9.78 17.79 16.98
C ILE A 185 -10.38 19.11 17.49
N GLU A 186 -9.60 19.92 18.21
CA GLU A 186 -10.03 21.25 18.65
C GLU A 186 -10.41 22.15 17.47
N THR A 187 -9.62 22.12 16.39
CA THR A 187 -9.90 22.87 15.17
C THR A 187 -11.22 22.43 14.53
N LEU A 188 -11.49 21.12 14.48
CA LEU A 188 -12.76 20.59 13.98
C LEU A 188 -13.94 21.02 14.87
N ALA A 189 -13.78 21.00 16.19
CA ALA A 189 -14.83 21.45 17.11
C ALA A 189 -15.18 22.94 16.93
N GLN A 190 -14.24 23.75 16.45
CA GLN A 190 -14.43 25.18 16.21
C GLN A 190 -14.98 25.50 14.80
N CYS A 191 -15.25 24.50 13.96
CA CYS A 191 -15.59 24.75 12.55
C CYS A 191 -17.03 25.26 12.32
N GLY A 192 -17.85 25.38 13.37
CA GLY A 192 -19.21 25.95 13.30
C GLY A 192 -20.27 25.01 12.69
N LEU A 193 -19.94 23.73 12.47
CA LEU A 193 -20.86 22.68 12.02
C LEU A 193 -20.70 21.45 12.91
N PRO A 194 -21.75 20.62 13.07
CA PRO A 194 -21.59 19.30 13.67
C PRO A 194 -20.52 18.50 12.92
N VAL A 195 -19.64 17.80 13.65
CA VAL A 195 -18.57 17.00 13.03
C VAL A 195 -18.68 15.54 13.47
N LYS A 196 -18.78 14.62 12.51
CA LYS A 196 -18.69 13.18 12.76
C LYS A 196 -17.25 12.72 12.54
N VAL A 197 -16.60 12.30 13.61
CA VAL A 197 -15.18 11.88 13.59
C VAL A 197 -15.06 10.36 13.61
N TYR A 198 -14.32 9.80 12.66
CA TYR A 198 -13.97 8.39 12.60
C TYR A 198 -12.46 8.19 12.73
N GLY A 199 -12.04 7.04 13.27
CA GLY A 199 -10.63 6.60 13.26
C GLY A 199 -9.83 6.85 14.55
N LEU A 200 -10.45 7.40 15.60
CA LEU A 200 -9.84 7.61 16.93
C LEU A 200 -10.03 6.43 17.92
N GLY A 201 -10.66 5.33 17.47
CA GLY A 201 -11.13 4.24 18.33
C GLY A 201 -12.48 4.54 18.97
N ALA A 202 -13.02 3.59 19.74
CA ALA A 202 -14.23 3.82 20.53
C ALA A 202 -13.95 4.87 21.61
N ARG A 203 -14.76 5.93 21.64
CA ARG A 203 -14.69 7.04 22.60
C ARG A 203 -16.12 7.50 22.87
N ASP A 204 -16.34 8.03 24.07
CA ASP A 204 -17.61 8.66 24.40
C ASP A 204 -17.83 9.91 23.53
N PRO A 205 -19.09 10.22 23.17
CA PRO A 205 -19.41 11.47 22.51
C PRO A 205 -18.94 12.67 23.34
N ILE A 206 -18.34 13.65 22.67
CA ILE A 206 -17.94 14.92 23.27
C ILE A 206 -18.74 16.00 22.56
N GLY A 207 -19.76 16.54 23.25
CA GLY A 207 -20.66 17.57 22.71
C GLY A 207 -21.86 17.01 21.99
#